data_AF-A0A962BBL3-F1
#
_entry.id   AF-A0A962BBL3-F1
#
_cell.length_a   1.000
_cell.length_b   1.000
_cell.length_c   1.000
_cell.angle_alpha   90.00
_cell.angle_beta   90.00
_cell.angle_gamma   90.00
#
_symmetry.space_group_name_H-M   'P 1'
#
loop_
_entity.id
_entity.type
_entity.pdbx_description
1 polymer ?
#
loop_
_entity_poly.entity_id
_entity_poly.type
_entity_poly.pdbx_seq_one_letter_code
_entity_poly.pdbx_strand_id
1 'polypeptide(L)'
;MIAFIYQWIDFIWLPVTFLAVHKSQRVVALAFVLCCLLTARTQIEMMNAFGYPTGVFPFLDGSLFIRGTIVYSLVILLYLVLAHYSPRVRQMVLLSASISIYIIGFCLAMAVMVL
;
A
#
# COMPACT_ATOMS: atom_id res chain seq x y z
N MET A 1 -1.08 -5.23 22.15
CA MET A 1 -2.31 -5.92 21.69
C MET A 1 -3.03 -5.18 20.56
N ILE A 2 -3.17 -3.85 20.62
CA ILE A 2 -3.78 -3.02 19.54
C ILE A 2 -2.94 -3.01 18.25
N ALA A 3 -1.60 -3.03 18.35
CA ALA A 3 -0.71 -3.09 17.18
C ALA A 3 -0.93 -4.34 16.31
N PHE A 4 -1.30 -5.47 16.94
CA PHE A 4 -1.58 -6.72 16.21
C PHE A 4 -2.91 -6.64 15.44
N ILE A 5 -3.91 -5.89 15.92
CA ILE A 5 -5.18 -5.74 15.20
C ILE A 5 -5.00 -4.88 13.95
N TYR A 6 -4.24 -3.80 14.07
CA TYR A 6 -3.88 -2.93 12.93
C TYR A 6 -2.97 -3.63 11.91
N GLN A 7 -2.12 -4.59 12.33
CA GLN A 7 -1.33 -5.42 11.42
C GLN A 7 -2.15 -6.24 10.42
N TRP A 8 -3.36 -6.64 10.78
CA TRP A 8 -4.20 -7.56 10.00
C TRP A 8 -5.26 -6.84 9.18
N ILE A 9 -5.47 -5.54 9.37
CA ILE A 9 -6.33 -4.72 8.51
C ILE A 9 -5.87 -4.79 7.06
N ASP A 10 -4.56 -4.79 6.84
CA ASP A 10 -3.96 -4.93 5.52
C ASP A 10 -4.34 -6.25 4.82
N PHE A 11 -4.63 -7.29 5.59
CA PHE A 11 -5.08 -8.59 5.07
C PHE A 11 -6.50 -8.53 4.49
N ILE A 12 -7.30 -7.50 4.82
CA ILE A 12 -8.62 -7.26 4.20
C ILE A 12 -8.47 -6.89 2.71
N TRP A 13 -7.34 -6.30 2.30
CA TRP A 13 -7.11 -5.95 0.89
C TRP A 13 -6.91 -7.16 -0.02
N LEU A 14 -6.54 -8.32 0.53
CA LEU A 14 -6.35 -9.58 -0.20
C LEU A 14 -7.67 -10.19 -0.75
N PRO A 15 -8.73 -10.39 0.06
CA PRO A 15 -10.03 -10.83 -0.46
C PRO A 15 -10.70 -9.75 -1.32
N VAL A 16 -10.49 -8.46 -1.01
CA VAL A 16 -11.02 -7.35 -1.81
C VAL A 16 -10.40 -7.36 -3.22
N THR A 17 -9.08 -7.54 -3.34
CA THR A 17 -8.44 -7.69 -4.65
C THR A 17 -8.91 -8.92 -5.41
N PHE A 18 -9.14 -10.03 -4.71
CA PHE A 18 -9.62 -11.25 -5.34
C PHE A 18 -11.05 -11.11 -5.92
N LEU A 19 -11.93 -10.36 -5.23
CA LEU A 19 -13.31 -10.13 -5.67
C LEU A 19 -13.41 -9.05 -6.75
N ALA A 20 -12.64 -7.97 -6.65
CA ALA A 20 -12.76 -6.81 -7.54
C ALA A 20 -12.11 -7.01 -8.93
N VAL A 21 -11.10 -7.89 -9.04
CA VAL A 21 -10.30 -8.06 -10.27
C VAL A 21 -10.73 -9.30 -11.07
N HIS A 22 -10.80 -9.15 -12.40
CA HIS A 22 -11.12 -10.21 -13.35
C HIS A 22 -10.07 -11.33 -13.38
N LYS A 23 -10.51 -12.59 -13.62
CA LYS A 23 -9.69 -13.83 -13.58
C LYS A 23 -8.31 -13.74 -14.23
N SER A 24 -8.17 -13.01 -15.34
CA SER A 24 -6.89 -12.89 -16.07
C SER A 24 -5.87 -11.94 -15.40
N GLN A 25 -6.32 -10.99 -14.57
CA GLN A 25 -5.46 -9.94 -13.99
C GLN A 25 -5.25 -10.12 -12.47
N ARG A 26 -5.92 -11.11 -11.85
CA ARG A 26 -5.86 -11.35 -10.39
C ARG A 26 -4.44 -11.56 -9.88
N VAL A 27 -3.60 -12.30 -10.60
CA VAL A 27 -2.23 -12.61 -10.16
C VAL A 27 -1.38 -11.33 -10.08
N VAL A 28 -1.52 -10.44 -11.07
CA VAL A 28 -0.78 -9.16 -11.09
C VAL A 28 -1.25 -8.23 -9.97
N ALA A 29 -2.57 -8.13 -9.79
CA ALA A 29 -3.15 -7.30 -8.73
C ALA A 29 -2.80 -7.81 -7.33
N LEU A 30 -2.81 -9.13 -7.14
CA LEU A 30 -2.45 -9.77 -5.88
C LEU A 30 -0.96 -9.61 -5.58
N ALA A 31 -0.10 -9.77 -6.58
CA ALA A 31 1.33 -9.49 -6.45
C ALA A 31 1.60 -8.01 -6.11
N PHE A 32 0.88 -7.07 -6.73
CA PHE A 32 0.98 -5.65 -6.43
C PHE A 32 0.59 -5.32 -4.98
N VAL A 33 -0.53 -5.86 -4.49
CA VAL A 33 -0.96 -5.65 -3.10
C VAL A 33 0.04 -6.28 -2.13
N LEU A 34 0.51 -7.50 -2.39
CA LEU A 34 1.54 -8.13 -1.56
C LEU A 34 2.82 -7.28 -1.49
N CYS A 35 3.29 -6.74 -2.62
CA CYS A 35 4.44 -5.83 -2.64
C CYS A 35 4.17 -4.57 -1.82
N CYS A 36 3.01 -3.92 -1.96
CA CYS A 36 2.66 -2.76 -1.13
C CYS A 36 2.68 -3.11 0.36
N LEU A 37 2.13 -4.26 0.75
CA LEU A 37 2.10 -4.68 2.15
C LEU A 37 3.51 -4.92 2.71
N LEU A 38 4.35 -5.65 1.98
CA LEU A 38 5.73 -5.91 2.39
C LEU A 38 6.51 -4.61 2.52
N THR A 39 6.34 -3.69 1.57
CA THR A 39 7.07 -2.42 1.57
C THR A 39 6.60 -1.48 2.67
N ALA A 40 5.31 -1.45 2.98
CA ALA A 40 4.81 -0.73 4.15
C ALA A 40 5.47 -1.23 5.45
N ARG A 41 5.69 -2.54 5.58
CA ARG A 41 6.37 -3.11 6.74
C ARG A 41 7.84 -2.74 6.80
N THR A 42 8.57 -2.88 5.70
CA THR A 42 9.99 -2.54 5.68
C THR A 42 10.21 -1.05 5.92
N GLN A 43 9.35 -0.17 5.42
CA GLN A 43 9.43 1.27 5.71
C GLN A 43 9.24 1.59 7.20
N ILE A 44 8.23 1.00 7.84
CA ILE A 44 7.96 1.21 9.27
C ILE A 44 9.11 0.66 10.13
N GLU A 45 9.62 -0.54 9.81
CA GLU A 45 10.75 -1.14 10.52
C GLU A 45 12.03 -0.32 10.34
N MET A 46 12.30 0.17 9.12
CA MET A 46 13.44 1.04 8.86
C MET A 46 13.38 2.31 9.70
N MET A 47 12.24 2.99 9.75
CA MET A 47 12.09 4.21 10.56
C MET A 47 12.24 3.97 12.06
N ASN A 48 11.73 2.84 12.56
CA ASN A 48 11.96 2.44 13.94
C ASN A 48 13.45 2.17 14.20
N ALA A 49 14.15 1.53 13.27
CA ALA A 49 15.59 1.27 13.37
C ALA A 49 16.44 2.56 13.30
N PHE A 50 15.98 3.58 12.57
CA PHE A 50 16.61 4.90 12.53
C PHE A 50 16.38 5.74 13.80
N GLY A 51 15.57 5.27 14.75
CA GLY A 51 15.33 5.96 16.02
C GLY A 51 14.30 7.08 15.97
N TYR A 52 13.50 7.16 14.90
CA TYR A 52 12.40 8.13 14.73
C TYR A 52 11.03 7.42 14.74
N PRO A 53 10.57 6.89 15.89
CA PRO A 53 9.31 6.15 15.99
C PRO A 53 8.05 7.03 15.85
N THR A 54 8.21 8.35 15.82
CA THR A 54 7.12 9.36 15.72
C THR A 54 7.25 10.32 14.52
N GLY A 55 8.26 10.13 13.67
CA GLY A 55 8.55 11.04 12.54
C GLY A 55 9.70 12.00 12.87
N VAL A 56 10.33 12.57 11.83
CA VAL A 56 11.48 13.49 11.97
C VAL A 56 10.99 14.90 12.30
N PHE A 57 9.78 15.25 11.87
CA PHE A 57 9.11 16.49 12.19
C PHE A 57 7.86 16.23 13.07
N PRO A 58 7.65 16.94 14.20
CA PRO A 58 6.49 16.74 15.05
C PRO A 58 5.28 17.56 14.55
N PHE A 59 5.01 17.58 13.24
CA PHE A 59 3.86 18.32 12.69
C PHE A 59 2.55 17.54 12.80
N LEU A 60 2.64 16.22 12.89
CA LEU A 60 1.54 15.33 13.21
C LEU A 60 2.02 14.45 14.38
N ASP A 61 1.16 14.22 15.38
CA ASP A 61 1.42 13.34 16.53
C ASP A 61 0.81 11.93 16.33
N GLY A 62 0.39 11.61 15.10
CA GLY A 62 -0.19 10.31 14.77
C GLY A 62 0.88 9.22 14.69
N SER A 63 0.60 8.03 15.22
CA SER A 63 1.53 6.90 15.11
C SER A 63 1.90 6.60 13.65
N LEU A 64 3.18 6.36 13.37
CA LEU A 64 3.74 6.04 12.04
C LEU A 64 2.90 4.99 11.30
N PHE A 65 2.43 3.99 12.06
CA PHE A 65 1.62 2.90 11.56
C PHE A 65 0.33 3.40 10.91
N ILE A 66 -0.41 4.31 11.57
CA ILE A 66 -1.70 4.80 11.07
C ILE A 66 -1.50 5.60 9.78
N ARG A 67 -0.47 6.46 9.71
CA ARG A 67 -0.18 7.25 8.50
C ARG A 67 0.19 6.37 7.32
N GLY A 68 1.07 5.39 7.56
CA GLY A 68 1.45 4.41 6.56
C GLY A 68 0.23 3.67 6.02
N THR A 69 -0.59 3.09 6.90
CA THR A 69 -1.77 2.34 6.51
C THR A 69 -2.77 3.18 5.71
N ILE A 70 -2.97 4.45 6.05
CA ILE A 70 -3.89 5.35 5.32
C ILE A 70 -3.39 5.59 3.89
N VAL A 71 -2.10 5.94 3.72
CA VAL A 71 -1.54 6.23 2.40
C VAL A 71 -1.56 4.98 1.52
N TYR A 72 -1.13 3.83 2.05
CA TYR A 72 -1.15 2.57 1.30
C TYR A 72 -2.58 2.12 0.96
N SER A 73 -3.53 2.26 1.89
CA SER A 73 -4.94 1.93 1.62
C SER A 73 -5.51 2.80 0.50
N LEU A 74 -5.18 4.09 0.45
CA LEU A 74 -5.63 4.99 -0.61
C LEU A 74 -5.03 4.60 -1.97
N VAL A 75 -3.74 4.26 -2.01
CA VAL A 75 -3.05 3.81 -3.23
C VAL A 75 -3.62 2.48 -3.73
N ILE A 76 -3.86 1.53 -2.84
CA ILE A 76 -4.45 0.22 -3.18
C ILE A 76 -5.90 0.41 -3.67
N LEU A 77 -6.68 1.29 -3.04
CA LEU A 77 -8.03 1.63 -3.48
C LEU A 77 -8.03 2.22 -4.89
N LEU A 78 -7.17 3.20 -5.14
CA LEU A 78 -7.02 3.84 -6.45
C LEU A 78 -6.66 2.79 -7.53
N TYR A 79 -5.72 1.91 -7.21
CA TYR A 79 -5.34 0.81 -8.10
C TYR A 79 -6.50 -0.13 -8.39
N LEU A 80 -7.28 -0.50 -7.37
CA LEU A 80 -8.44 -1.38 -7.51
C LEU A 80 -9.55 -0.76 -8.36
N VAL A 81 -9.83 0.53 -8.19
CA VAL A 81 -10.79 1.26 -9.02
C VAL A 81 -10.34 1.24 -10.48
N LEU A 82 -9.06 1.54 -10.75
CA LEU A 82 -8.48 1.48 -12.09
C LEU A 82 -8.55 0.07 -12.70
N ALA A 83 -8.21 -0.95 -11.92
CA ALA A 83 -8.26 -2.34 -12.36
C ALA A 83 -9.70 -2.82 -12.64
N HIS A 84 -10.68 -2.35 -11.88
CA HIS A 84 -12.09 -2.70 -12.07
C HIS A 84 -12.68 -2.08 -13.34
N TYR A 85 -12.41 -0.79 -13.59
CA TYR A 85 -12.92 -0.08 -14.78
C TYR A 85 -12.24 -0.50 -16.10
N SER A 86 -11.11 -1.22 -16.04
CA SER A 86 -10.29 -1.53 -17.21
C SER A 86 -10.17 -3.05 -17.51
N PRO A 87 -11.29 -3.76 -17.75
CA PRO A 87 -11.30 -5.22 -17.89
C PRO A 87 -10.71 -5.75 -19.21
N ARG A 88 -10.42 -4.89 -20.20
CA ARG A 88 -9.95 -5.28 -21.55
C ARG A 88 -8.50 -4.89 -21.86
N VAL A 89 -7.75 -4.36 -20.91
CA VAL A 89 -6.35 -3.98 -21.16
C VAL A 89 -5.43 -5.19 -21.13
N ARG A 90 -4.46 -5.24 -22.06
CA ARG A 90 -3.37 -6.21 -22.04
C ARG A 90 -2.66 -6.18 -20.68
N GLN A 91 -2.35 -7.36 -20.13
CA GLN A 91 -1.70 -7.53 -18.82
C GLN A 91 -0.43 -6.68 -18.66
N MET A 92 0.34 -6.48 -19.73
CA MET A 92 1.55 -5.64 -19.73
C MET A 92 1.28 -4.17 -19.42
N VAL A 93 0.16 -3.61 -19.89
CA VAL A 93 -0.20 -2.20 -19.66
C VAL A 93 -0.69 -2.02 -18.22
N LEU A 94 -1.43 -3.00 -17.69
CA LEU A 94 -1.81 -2.99 -16.28
C LEU A 94 -0.58 -3.11 -15.38
N LEU A 95 0.39 -3.94 -15.76
CA LEU A 95 1.63 -4.13 -15.00
C LEU A 95 2.47 -2.84 -14.95
N SER A 96 2.66 -2.14 -16.07
CA SER A 96 3.39 -0.87 -16.07
C SER A 96 2.68 0.19 -15.23
N ALA A 97 1.36 0.32 -15.33
CA ALA A 97 0.57 1.21 -14.49
C ALA A 97 0.69 0.85 -13.00
N SER A 98 0.69 -0.45 -12.67
CA SER A 98 0.89 -0.94 -11.30
C SER A 98 2.24 -0.49 -10.74
N ILE A 99 3.32 -0.62 -11.53
CA ILE A 99 4.67 -0.22 -11.12
C ILE A 99 4.74 1.31 -10.91
N SER A 100 4.16 2.10 -11.81
CA SER A 100 4.14 3.57 -11.65
C SER A 100 3.39 4.00 -10.40
N ILE A 101 2.21 3.43 -10.15
CA ILE A 101 1.40 3.72 -8.95
C ILE A 101 2.13 3.26 -7.68
N TYR A 102 2.81 2.11 -7.74
CA TYR A 102 3.63 1.62 -6.63
C TYR A 102 4.73 2.60 -6.25
N ILE A 103 5.48 3.11 -7.23
CA ILE A 103 6.58 4.05 -6.99
C ILE A 103 6.04 5.37 -6.40
N ILE A 104 4.92 5.87 -6.92
CA ILE A 104 4.28 7.08 -6.40
C ILE A 104 3.81 6.87 -4.96
N GLY A 105 3.16 5.74 -4.68
CA GLY A 105 2.73 5.37 -3.33
C GLY A 105 3.90 5.25 -2.36
N PHE A 106 5.00 4.65 -2.79
CA PHE A 106 6.23 4.53 -2.01
C PHE A 106 6.81 5.90 -1.64
N CYS A 107 6.94 6.82 -2.61
CA CYS A 107 7.44 8.17 -2.37
C CYS A 107 6.52 8.97 -1.45
N LEU A 108 5.20 8.89 -1.65
CA LEU A 108 4.22 9.54 -0.77
C LEU A 108 4.27 8.97 0.65
N ALA A 109 4.34 7.66 0.81
CA ALA A 109 4.45 7.02 2.12
C ALA A 109 5.73 7.47 2.85
N MET A 110 6.88 7.49 2.16
CA MET A 110 8.12 8.00 2.75
C MET A 110 8.00 9.48 3.16
N ALA A 111 7.44 10.33 2.31
CA ALA A 111 7.26 11.75 2.61
C ALA A 111 6.35 11.96 3.83
N VAL A 112 5.24 11.22 3.90
CA VAL A 112 4.24 11.32 4.98
C VAL A 112 4.71 10.69 6.29
N MET A 113 5.60 9.69 6.25
CA MET A 113 6.16 9.13 7.48
C MET A 113 7.33 9.97 8.01
N VAL A 114 8.11 10.62 7.13
CA VAL A 114 9.17 11.55 7.54
C VAL A 114 8.61 12.83 8.17
N LEU A 115 7.52 13.36 7.59
CA LEU A 115 6.74 14.48 8.10
C LEU A 115 5.91 14.07 9.32
#